data_AF-A0A6C0CNB7-F1
#
_entry.id   AF-A0A6C0CNB7-F1
#
_cell.length_a   1.000
_cell.length_b   1.000
_cell.length_c   1.000
_cell.angle_alpha   90.00
_cell.angle_beta   90.00
_cell.angle_gamma   90.00
#
_symmetry.space_group_name_H-M   'P 1'
#
loop_
_entity.id
_entity.type
_entity.pdbx_description
1 polymer ?
#
loop_
_entity_poly.entity_id
_entity_poly.type
_entity_poly.pdbx_seq_one_letter_code
_entity_poly.pdbx_strand_id
1 'polypeptide(L)'
;MFYSINNSEFKVSVVKNHISLFQQRNQNDPEIMVCEWRDYSHVFIGMDEGNEGNTILIQLNPLNYVYIGIGVFSFKTTYPIVKYVSKIGGSGGYPYPYAIDTQQSYYLMLDMVKIKHMKTRDPSYHEDPYYWYYEHNRTLHGYFYEPNAAKKYKKLTADEKAKVTKPDYIHEMKSFGKRMGFSAIRSRVLFQ
;
A
#
# COMPACT_ATOMS: atom_id res chain seq x y z
N MET A 1 -14.87 10.07 13.76
CA MET A 1 -14.65 10.85 12.53
C MET A 1 -14.84 9.92 11.34
N PHE A 2 -15.42 10.41 10.25
CA PHE A 2 -15.58 9.63 9.01
C PHE A 2 -14.61 10.16 7.96
N TYR A 3 -13.94 9.26 7.25
CA TYR A 3 -13.08 9.58 6.13
C TYR A 3 -13.60 8.86 4.89
N SER A 4 -13.75 9.61 3.81
CA SER A 4 -13.97 9.05 2.48
C SER A 4 -12.62 8.95 1.80
N ILE A 5 -12.19 7.73 1.49
CA ILE A 5 -10.87 7.51 0.87
C ILE A 5 -11.04 7.76 -0.63
N ASN A 6 -10.43 8.85 -1.12
CA ASN A 6 -10.58 9.41 -2.47
C ASN A 6 -10.65 8.35 -3.59
N ASN A 7 -11.63 8.49 -4.49
CA ASN A 7 -11.86 7.64 -5.68
C ASN A 7 -11.93 6.13 -5.42
N SER A 8 -12.07 5.72 -4.16
CA SER A 8 -12.20 4.32 -3.79
C SER A 8 -13.65 4.00 -3.44
N GLU A 9 -14.03 2.75 -3.66
CA GLU A 9 -15.31 2.19 -3.21
C GLU A 9 -15.40 2.14 -1.67
N PHE A 10 -14.49 2.77 -0.91
CA PHE A 10 -14.33 2.60 0.53
C PHE A 10 -14.59 3.86 1.34
N LYS A 11 -15.32 3.67 2.43
CA LYS A 11 -15.54 4.67 3.49
C LYS A 11 -15.08 4.10 4.81
N VAL A 12 -14.37 4.90 5.60
CA VAL A 12 -13.83 4.49 6.89
C VAL A 12 -14.42 5.34 8.01
N SER A 13 -15.01 4.68 8.99
CA SER A 13 -15.37 5.30 10.27
C SER A 13 -14.27 5.00 11.27
N VAL A 14 -13.71 6.04 11.88
CA VAL A 14 -12.76 5.94 12.99
C VAL A 14 -13.42 6.51 14.24
N VAL A 15 -13.85 5.64 15.12
CA VAL A 15 -14.39 5.95 16.45
C VAL A 15 -13.39 5.44 17.49
N LYS A 16 -13.41 6.02 18.69
CA LYS A 16 -12.51 5.61 19.77
C LYS A 16 -12.54 4.09 19.94
N ASN A 17 -11.38 3.45 19.76
CA ASN A 17 -11.16 2.00 19.84
C ASN A 17 -11.95 1.14 18.84
N HIS A 18 -12.60 1.74 17.84
CA HIS A 18 -13.35 1.00 16.82
C HIS A 18 -13.20 1.65 15.44
N ILE A 19 -12.71 0.87 14.47
CA ILE A 19 -12.64 1.28 13.06
C ILE A 19 -13.58 0.38 12.27
N SER A 20 -14.41 0.96 11.42
CA SER A 20 -15.28 0.25 10.50
C SER A 20 -14.98 0.66 9.06
N LEU A 21 -14.80 -0.33 8.19
CA LEU A 21 -14.62 -0.15 6.75
C LEU A 21 -15.92 -0.57 6.05
N PHE A 22 -16.46 0.35 5.27
CA PHE A 22 -17.61 0.14 4.43
C PHE A 22 -17.20 0.16 2.96
N GLN A 23 -17.83 -0.66 2.14
CA GLN A 23 -17.70 -0.66 0.70
C GLN A 23 -19.03 -0.26 0.07
N GLN A 24 -18.95 0.64 -0.90
CA GLN A 24 -20.06 1.07 -1.73
C GLN A 24 -19.60 1.03 -3.19
N ARG A 25 -20.22 0.15 -3.99
CA ARG A 25 -19.82 -0.04 -5.41
C ARG A 25 -20.27 1.12 -6.29
N ASN A 26 -21.45 1.66 -6.01
CA ASN A 26 -22.02 2.80 -6.72
C ASN A 26 -22.71 3.75 -5.73
N GLN A 27 -22.86 5.03 -6.10
CA GLN A 27 -23.50 6.04 -5.24
C GLN A 27 -24.90 5.66 -4.73
N ASN A 28 -25.62 4.81 -5.48
CA ASN A 28 -26.96 4.35 -5.13
C ASN A 28 -26.98 3.01 -4.36
N ASP A 29 -25.85 2.32 -4.27
CA ASP A 29 -25.77 1.06 -3.53
C ASP A 29 -25.71 1.33 -2.03
N PRO A 30 -26.29 0.45 -1.18
CA PRO A 30 -26.11 0.58 0.26
C PRO A 30 -24.63 0.40 0.63
N GLU A 31 -24.18 1.13 1.63
CA GLU A 31 -22.87 0.93 2.26
C GLU A 31 -22.86 -0.43 2.98
N ILE A 32 -21.97 -1.33 2.57
CA ILE A 32 -21.81 -2.66 3.18
C ILE A 32 -20.59 -2.62 4.09
N MET A 33 -20.76 -2.91 5.38
CA MET A 33 -19.61 -3.08 6.27
C MET A 33 -18.82 -4.34 5.87
N VAL A 34 -17.56 -4.16 5.50
CA VAL A 34 -16.68 -5.24 5.01
C VAL A 34 -15.72 -5.72 6.09
N CYS A 35 -15.27 -4.81 6.96
CA CYS A 35 -14.34 -5.14 8.02
C CYS A 35 -14.50 -4.20 9.21
N GLU A 36 -14.15 -4.69 10.39
CA GLU A 36 -13.96 -3.86 11.56
C GLU A 36 -12.68 -4.25 12.29
N TRP A 37 -12.08 -3.26 12.96
CA TRP A 37 -10.96 -3.47 13.86
C TRP A 37 -11.28 -2.87 15.22
N ARG A 38 -11.14 -3.72 16.24
CA ARG A 38 -11.15 -3.39 17.65
C ARG A 38 -9.72 -3.55 18.17
N ASP A 39 -9.39 -2.86 19.25
CA ASP A 39 -8.10 -3.00 19.93
C ASP A 39 -6.87 -2.65 19.09
N TYR A 40 -7.00 -1.68 18.17
CA TYR A 40 -5.83 -1.11 17.50
C TYR A 40 -5.02 -0.23 18.45
N SER A 41 -3.70 -0.23 18.26
CA SER A 41 -2.78 0.58 19.07
C SER A 41 -2.67 2.02 18.57
N HIS A 42 -2.72 2.23 17.26
CA HIS A 42 -2.60 3.56 16.65
C HIS A 42 -3.24 3.60 15.26
N VAL A 43 -3.59 4.80 14.80
CA VAL A 43 -4.05 5.04 13.43
C VAL A 43 -3.26 6.21 12.87
N PHE A 44 -2.58 5.99 11.77
CA PHE A 44 -1.99 7.06 10.97
C PHE A 44 -2.97 7.46 9.89
N ILE A 45 -3.32 8.74 9.87
CA ILE A 45 -4.17 9.33 8.84
C ILE A 45 -3.26 9.96 7.78
N GLY A 46 -3.43 9.55 6.52
CA GLY A 46 -2.74 10.16 5.39
C GLY A 46 -3.22 11.60 5.21
N MET A 47 -2.29 12.51 4.94
CA MET A 47 -2.56 13.93 4.82
C MET A 47 -1.82 14.52 3.63
N ASP A 48 -2.50 15.42 2.93
CA ASP A 48 -1.93 16.23 1.87
C ASP A 48 -2.47 17.67 1.91
N GLU A 49 -1.59 18.66 2.01
CA GLU A 49 -1.93 20.10 2.07
C GLU A 49 -3.05 20.45 3.08
N GLY A 50 -3.09 19.74 4.22
CA GLY A 50 -4.12 19.94 5.25
C GLY A 50 -5.41 19.16 5.05
N ASN A 51 -5.54 18.41 3.95
CA ASN A 51 -6.65 17.48 3.73
C ASN A 51 -6.29 16.10 4.29
N GLU A 52 -7.08 15.64 5.26
CA GLU A 52 -6.91 14.34 5.90
C GLU A 52 -7.70 13.23 5.19
N GLY A 53 -7.25 11.98 5.36
CA GLY A 53 -8.06 10.80 5.04
C GLY A 53 -7.94 10.29 3.61
N ASN A 54 -6.93 10.75 2.84
CA ASN A 54 -6.69 10.23 1.49
C ASN A 54 -6.24 8.75 1.50
N THR A 55 -5.71 8.28 2.63
CA THR A 55 -5.33 6.90 2.94
C THR A 55 -5.27 6.73 4.47
N ILE A 56 -5.34 5.49 4.97
CA ILE A 56 -5.25 5.19 6.40
C ILE A 56 -4.29 4.01 6.61
N LEU A 57 -3.47 4.08 7.65
CA LEU A 57 -2.64 2.98 8.12
C LEU A 57 -2.98 2.68 9.58
N ILE A 58 -3.56 1.51 9.84
CA ILE A 58 -3.95 1.03 11.17
C ILE A 58 -2.81 0.20 11.74
N GLN A 59 -2.38 0.51 12.95
CA GLN A 59 -1.42 -0.30 13.71
C GLN A 59 -2.17 -1.23 14.66
N LEU A 60 -2.22 -2.53 14.31
CA LEU A 60 -2.84 -3.55 15.17
C LEU A 60 -1.97 -3.86 16.38
N ASN A 61 -0.65 -3.92 16.17
CA ASN A 61 0.35 -4.04 17.23
C ASN A 61 1.69 -3.47 16.71
N PRO A 62 2.78 -3.44 17.51
CA PRO A 62 4.04 -2.81 17.11
C PRO A 62 4.62 -3.21 15.76
N LEU A 63 4.28 -4.40 15.23
CA LEU A 63 4.85 -4.94 14.00
C LEU A 63 3.80 -5.40 12.97
N ASN A 64 2.51 -5.15 13.20
CA ASN A 64 1.43 -5.59 12.31
C ASN A 64 0.52 -4.41 11.97
N TYR A 65 0.30 -4.22 10.68
CA TYR A 65 -0.38 -3.05 10.15
C TYR A 65 -1.42 -3.43 9.10
N VAL A 66 -2.43 -2.58 8.92
CA VAL A 66 -3.41 -2.63 7.83
C VAL A 66 -3.40 -1.31 7.10
N TYR A 67 -3.16 -1.35 5.80
CA TYR A 67 -3.28 -0.20 4.93
C TYR A 67 -4.65 -0.18 4.25
N ILE A 68 -5.24 1.00 4.15
CA ILE A 68 -6.50 1.30 3.46
C ILE A 68 -6.25 2.49 2.53
N GLY A 69 -6.40 2.28 1.22
CA GLY A 69 -6.22 3.28 0.18
C GLY A 69 -6.74 2.75 -1.16
N ILE A 70 -5.88 2.74 -2.20
CA ILE A 70 -6.19 2.08 -3.50
C ILE A 70 -6.55 0.59 -3.37
N GLY A 71 -6.18 -0.02 -2.24
CA GLY A 71 -6.63 -1.35 -1.83
C GLY A 71 -6.56 -1.48 -0.32
N VAL A 72 -6.99 -2.64 0.17
CA VAL A 72 -6.97 -2.98 1.60
C VAL A 72 -6.15 -4.24 1.83
N PHE A 73 -5.07 -4.13 2.59
CA PHE A 73 -4.18 -5.26 2.88
C PHE A 73 -3.47 -5.10 4.22
N SER A 74 -3.08 -6.23 4.81
CA SER A 74 -2.26 -6.26 6.01
C SER A 74 -0.81 -6.61 5.68
N PHE A 75 0.11 -6.13 6.51
CA PHE A 75 1.54 -6.44 6.38
C PHE A 75 2.26 -6.41 7.73
N LYS A 76 3.45 -7.00 7.73
CA LYS A 76 4.33 -7.05 8.90
C LYS A 76 5.60 -6.25 8.66
N THR A 77 6.08 -5.60 9.71
CA THR A 77 7.39 -4.93 9.69
C THR A 77 8.38 -5.65 10.60
N THR A 78 9.67 -5.35 10.41
CA THR A 78 10.73 -5.81 11.32
C THR A 78 10.87 -4.87 12.52
N TYR A 79 10.54 -3.60 12.30
CA TYR A 79 10.66 -2.53 13.29
C TYR A 79 9.38 -1.68 13.28
N PRO A 80 9.00 -1.05 14.41
CA PRO A 80 7.79 -0.24 14.47
C PRO A 80 7.84 0.94 13.50
N ILE A 81 6.72 1.21 12.84
CA ILE A 81 6.49 2.41 12.04
C ILE A 81 6.36 3.61 12.99
N VAL A 82 7.10 4.67 12.67
CA VAL A 82 7.11 5.92 13.44
C VAL A 82 6.62 7.12 12.63
N LYS A 83 6.56 6.99 11.30
CA LYS A 83 6.08 8.04 10.41
C LYS A 83 5.32 7.45 9.25
N TYR A 84 4.22 8.10 8.90
CA TYR A 84 3.40 7.80 7.74
C TYR A 84 3.17 9.08 6.97
N VAL A 85 3.31 9.02 5.64
CA VAL A 85 3.15 10.15 4.73
C VAL A 85 2.30 9.67 3.57
N SER A 86 1.38 10.51 3.11
CA SER A 86 0.57 10.22 1.92
C SER A 86 0.28 11.51 1.19
N LYS A 87 1.28 12.02 0.46
CA LYS A 87 1.10 13.22 -0.36
C LYS A 87 0.28 12.88 -1.59
N ILE A 88 -0.56 13.80 -2.04
CA ILE A 88 -1.21 13.70 -3.35
C ILE A 88 -0.22 14.23 -4.37
N GLY A 89 0.00 13.45 -5.43
CA GLY A 89 1.02 13.77 -6.40
C GLY A 89 0.69 13.27 -7.81
N GLY A 90 1.60 13.59 -8.73
CA GLY A 90 1.48 13.27 -10.14
C GLY A 90 0.36 14.05 -10.84
N SER A 91 0.26 13.89 -12.16
CA SER A 91 -0.77 14.53 -12.98
C SER A 91 -2.18 14.00 -12.73
N GLY A 92 -2.31 12.87 -12.02
CA GLY A 92 -3.59 12.18 -11.77
C GLY A 92 -4.24 12.49 -10.42
N GLY A 93 -3.58 13.24 -9.53
CA GLY A 93 -4.14 13.56 -8.21
C GLY A 93 -4.31 12.33 -7.31
N TYR A 94 -3.38 11.38 -7.38
CA TYR A 94 -3.41 10.15 -6.58
C TYR A 94 -2.52 10.26 -5.33
N PRO A 95 -2.88 9.61 -4.21
CA PRO A 95 -2.04 9.55 -3.03
C PRO A 95 -0.81 8.64 -3.26
N TYR A 96 0.35 9.05 -2.75
CA TYR A 96 1.62 8.31 -2.73
C TYR A 96 2.02 7.94 -1.29
N PRO A 97 1.30 6.99 -0.67
CA PRO A 97 1.48 6.59 0.71
C PRO A 97 2.76 5.79 0.94
N TYR A 98 3.55 6.21 1.93
CA TYR A 98 4.66 5.44 2.44
C TYR A 98 4.80 5.55 3.96
N ALA A 99 5.40 4.53 4.55
CA ALA A 99 5.72 4.50 5.97
C ALA A 99 7.22 4.38 6.21
N ILE A 100 7.68 4.87 7.37
CA ILE A 100 9.07 4.79 7.81
C ILE A 100 9.13 4.10 9.17
N ASP A 101 9.99 3.09 9.30
CA ASP A 101 10.25 2.41 10.58
C ASP A 101 11.41 3.03 11.39
N THR A 102 11.58 2.58 12.63
CA THR A 102 12.65 3.06 13.53
C THR A 102 14.08 2.81 13.01
N GLN A 103 14.26 2.03 11.94
CA GLN A 103 15.55 1.77 11.30
C GLN A 103 15.69 2.48 9.93
N GLN A 104 14.82 3.46 9.65
CA GLN A 104 14.78 4.17 8.37
C GLN A 104 14.58 3.25 7.17
N SER A 105 13.82 2.16 7.33
CA SER A 105 13.28 1.45 6.18
C SER A 105 12.01 2.13 5.70
N TYR A 106 11.84 2.21 4.38
CA TYR A 106 10.68 2.81 3.74
C TYR A 106 9.77 1.72 3.18
N TYR A 107 8.47 1.85 3.39
CA TYR A 107 7.46 0.91 2.91
C TYR A 107 6.55 1.66 1.92
N LEU A 108 6.62 1.32 0.64
CA LEU A 108 5.80 1.92 -0.42
C LEU A 108 4.52 1.11 -0.58
N MET A 109 3.36 1.70 -0.30
CA MET A 109 2.11 0.92 -0.26
C MET A 109 1.56 0.63 -1.66
N LEU A 110 1.80 1.53 -2.63
CA LEU A 110 1.38 1.33 -4.03
C LEU A 110 2.14 0.18 -4.70
N ASP A 111 3.45 0.06 -4.46
CA ASP A 111 4.30 -0.97 -5.08
C ASP A 111 4.47 -2.21 -4.20
N MET A 112 4.01 -2.17 -2.94
CA MET A 112 4.22 -3.23 -1.94
C MET A 112 5.71 -3.57 -1.73
N VAL A 113 6.57 -2.55 -1.73
CA VAL A 113 8.04 -2.71 -1.63
C VAL A 113 8.57 -2.14 -0.32
N LYS A 114 9.60 -2.80 0.22
CA LYS A 114 10.42 -2.30 1.33
C LYS A 114 11.79 -1.87 0.80
N ILE A 115 12.18 -0.63 1.05
CA ILE A 115 13.51 -0.09 0.75
C ILE A 115 14.30 -0.05 2.06
N LYS A 116 15.47 -0.69 2.07
CA LYS A 116 16.43 -0.60 3.17
C LYS A 116 17.56 0.32 2.77
N HIS A 117 18.01 1.16 3.69
CA HIS A 117 19.21 1.99 3.52
C HIS A 117 19.15 2.81 2.24
N MET A 118 18.19 3.74 2.15
CA MET A 118 18.14 4.73 1.08
C MET A 118 19.40 5.63 1.17
N LYS A 119 20.48 5.20 0.52
CA LYS A 119 21.73 5.93 0.44
C LYS A 119 21.59 6.92 -0.70
N THR A 120 21.23 8.16 -0.42
CA THR A 120 21.31 9.19 -1.45
C THR A 120 22.67 9.88 -1.33
N ARG A 121 23.34 10.10 -2.47
CA ARG A 121 24.49 11.02 -2.57
C ARG A 121 24.06 12.46 -2.80
N ASP A 122 22.77 12.66 -3.08
CA ASP A 122 22.19 13.93 -3.48
C ASP A 122 21.02 14.26 -2.54
N PRO A 123 21.07 15.40 -1.83
CA PRO A 123 20.04 15.82 -0.90
C PRO A 123 18.65 16.00 -1.52
N SER A 124 18.56 16.28 -2.83
CA SER A 124 17.29 16.46 -3.53
C SER A 124 16.43 15.19 -3.61
N TYR A 125 17.05 14.01 -3.47
CA TYR A 125 16.35 12.72 -3.44
C TYR A 125 15.82 12.34 -2.05
N HIS A 126 16.14 13.11 -1.00
CA HIS A 126 15.70 12.79 0.37
C HIS A 126 14.20 13.00 0.60
N GLU A 127 13.49 13.64 -0.32
CA GLU A 127 12.13 14.08 -0.05
C GLU A 127 11.04 13.11 -0.52
N ASP A 128 11.33 12.22 -1.47
CA ASP A 128 10.35 11.26 -2.00
C ASP A 128 10.92 9.84 -2.23
N PRO A 129 10.58 8.88 -1.37
CA PRO A 129 10.95 7.47 -1.51
C PRO A 129 10.47 6.81 -2.80
N TYR A 130 9.35 7.28 -3.38
CA TYR A 130 8.86 6.77 -4.67
C TYR A 130 9.77 7.19 -5.81
N TYR A 131 10.16 8.46 -5.84
CA TYR A 131 11.10 8.96 -6.84
C TYR A 131 12.43 8.21 -6.78
N TRP A 132 12.98 8.02 -5.57
CA TRP A 132 14.21 7.22 -5.38
C TRP A 132 14.03 5.79 -5.91
N TYR A 133 12.92 5.13 -5.55
CA TYR A 133 12.62 3.77 -5.98
C TYR A 133 12.57 3.65 -7.50
N TYR A 134 11.82 4.52 -8.17
CA TYR A 134 11.64 4.47 -9.62
C TYR A 134 12.91 4.82 -10.40
N GLU A 135 13.73 5.76 -9.91
CA GLU A 135 15.01 6.13 -10.52
C GLU A 135 16.08 5.04 -10.35
N HIS A 136 16.21 4.48 -9.15
CA HIS A 136 17.23 3.46 -8.85
C HIS A 136 16.81 2.05 -9.29
N ASN A 137 15.53 1.88 -9.61
CA ASN A 137 14.97 0.67 -10.19
C ASN A 137 14.41 0.91 -11.59
N ARG A 138 15.00 1.83 -12.38
CA ARG A 138 14.65 2.04 -13.81
C ARG A 138 14.70 0.77 -14.67
N THR A 139 15.28 -0.31 -14.16
CA THR A 139 15.02 -1.65 -14.69
C THR A 139 13.58 -2.09 -14.42
N LEU A 140 13.11 -2.21 -13.18
CA LEU A 140 11.80 -2.76 -12.76
C LEU A 140 10.54 -2.19 -13.45
N HIS A 141 10.51 -0.90 -13.85
CA HIS A 141 9.38 -0.35 -14.63
C HIS A 141 9.18 -1.01 -16.00
N GLY A 142 10.18 -1.78 -16.45
CA GLY A 142 10.16 -2.52 -17.68
C GLY A 142 10.13 -4.04 -17.53
N TYR A 143 9.66 -4.63 -16.44
CA TYR A 143 9.70 -6.09 -16.28
C TYR A 143 8.41 -6.65 -15.68
N PHE A 144 7.80 -7.56 -16.42
CA PHE A 144 7.09 -8.69 -15.82
C PHE A 144 8.16 -9.65 -15.27
N TYR A 145 7.94 -10.20 -14.08
CA TYR A 145 8.89 -11.12 -13.43
C TYR A 145 8.23 -12.47 -13.23
N GLU A 146 8.80 -13.52 -13.84
CA GLU A 146 8.56 -14.90 -13.46
C GLU A 146 9.62 -15.38 -12.46
N PRO A 147 9.25 -16.16 -11.43
CA PRO A 147 10.22 -16.74 -10.51
C PRO A 147 10.68 -18.11 -11.02
N ASN A 148 11.99 -18.28 -11.23
CA ASN A 148 12.61 -19.55 -10.91
C ASN A 148 14.02 -19.37 -10.38
N ALA A 149 14.25 -20.01 -9.23
CA ALA A 149 15.53 -20.09 -8.55
C ALA A 149 16.57 -20.75 -9.46
N ALA A 150 17.76 -20.17 -9.52
CA ALA A 150 18.93 -20.63 -10.27
C ALA A 150 18.85 -20.51 -11.81
N LYS A 151 18.86 -19.27 -12.33
CA LYS A 151 19.67 -18.81 -13.49
C LYS A 151 19.42 -17.31 -13.74
N LYS A 152 20.43 -16.60 -14.24
CA LYS A 152 20.46 -15.14 -14.49
C LYS A 152 19.15 -14.61 -15.08
N TYR A 153 18.65 -13.52 -14.50
CA TYR A 153 17.43 -12.80 -14.90
C TYR A 153 17.51 -12.33 -16.37
N LYS A 154 16.47 -12.61 -17.17
CA LYS A 154 16.33 -12.13 -18.56
C LYS A 154 15.39 -10.92 -18.62
N LYS A 155 15.80 -9.90 -19.36
CA LYS A 155 14.98 -8.74 -19.72
C LYS A 155 13.92 -9.13 -20.74
N LEU A 156 12.65 -8.91 -20.40
CA LEU A 156 11.54 -9.07 -21.34
C LEU A 156 11.51 -7.89 -22.32
N THR A 157 11.29 -8.23 -23.58
CA THR A 157 11.08 -7.33 -24.70
C THR A 157 9.71 -6.67 -24.63
N ALA A 158 9.48 -5.61 -25.42
CA ALA A 158 8.19 -4.92 -25.49
C ALA A 158 7.06 -5.87 -25.97
N ASP A 159 7.37 -6.83 -26.84
CA ASP A 159 6.40 -7.78 -27.36
C ASP A 159 6.01 -8.85 -26.34
N GLU A 160 6.95 -9.25 -25.47
CA GLU A 160 6.67 -10.14 -24.34
C GLU A 160 5.79 -9.41 -23.29
N LYS A 161 5.98 -8.10 -23.11
CA LYS A 161 5.14 -7.26 -22.22
C LYS A 161 3.70 -7.14 -22.67
N ALA A 162 3.49 -6.97 -23.97
CA ALA A 162 2.16 -6.83 -24.55
C ALA A 162 1.29 -8.10 -24.41
N LYS A 163 1.91 -9.24 -24.07
CA LYS A 163 1.23 -10.53 -23.91
C LYS A 163 0.81 -10.84 -22.49
N VAL A 164 1.25 -10.05 -21.50
CA VAL A 164 0.87 -10.31 -20.11
C VAL A 164 -0.52 -9.77 -19.85
N THR A 165 -1.42 -10.67 -19.47
CA THR A 165 -2.81 -10.32 -19.26
C THR A 165 -3.02 -9.70 -17.88
N LYS A 166 -4.09 -8.92 -17.71
CA LYS A 166 -4.49 -8.37 -16.40
C LYS A 166 -4.62 -9.47 -15.31
N PRO A 167 -5.16 -10.66 -15.59
CA PRO A 167 -5.12 -11.80 -14.67
C PRO A 167 -3.71 -12.23 -14.24
N ASP A 168 -2.76 -12.30 -15.17
CA ASP A 168 -1.36 -12.70 -14.89
C ASP A 168 -0.67 -11.67 -14.01
N TYR A 169 -0.91 -10.39 -14.28
CA TYR A 169 -0.44 -9.28 -13.42
C TYR A 169 -1.00 -9.39 -11.99
N ILE A 170 -2.30 -9.64 -11.86
CA ILE A 170 -2.96 -9.82 -10.55
C ILE A 170 -2.39 -11.05 -9.83
N HIS A 171 -2.10 -12.13 -10.55
CA HIS A 171 -1.50 -13.34 -9.99
C HIS A 171 -0.09 -13.06 -9.44
N GLU A 172 0.78 -12.42 -10.23
CA GLU A 172 2.14 -12.10 -9.79
C GLU A 172 2.17 -11.11 -8.63
N MET A 173 1.31 -10.09 -8.62
CA MET A 173 1.20 -9.17 -7.48
C MET A 173 0.72 -9.86 -6.20
N LYS A 174 -0.23 -10.81 -6.32
CA LYS A 174 -0.66 -11.63 -5.17
C LYS A 174 0.47 -12.54 -4.67
N SER A 175 1.23 -13.15 -5.57
CA SER A 175 2.36 -14.03 -5.24
C SER A 175 3.53 -13.27 -4.65
N PHE A 176 3.84 -12.08 -5.18
CA PHE A 176 4.84 -11.17 -4.62
C PHE A 176 4.41 -10.64 -3.25
N GLY A 177 3.17 -10.17 -3.13
CA GLY A 177 2.58 -9.76 -1.86
C GLY A 177 2.72 -10.86 -0.80
N LYS A 178 2.34 -12.10 -1.13
CA LYS A 178 2.48 -13.27 -0.25
C LYS A 178 3.93 -13.51 0.19
N ARG A 179 4.92 -13.37 -0.71
CA ARG A 179 6.35 -13.53 -0.40
C ARG A 179 6.88 -12.43 0.53
N MET A 180 6.35 -11.23 0.40
CA MET A 180 6.70 -10.07 1.22
C MET A 180 5.88 -9.97 2.53
N GLY A 181 4.99 -10.94 2.78
CA GLY A 181 4.13 -10.96 3.97
C GLY A 181 2.90 -10.06 3.88
N PHE A 182 2.59 -9.52 2.69
CA PHE A 182 1.32 -8.85 2.41
C PHE A 182 0.23 -9.90 2.19
N SER A 183 -0.87 -9.77 2.92
CA SER A 183 -2.07 -10.57 2.67
C SER A 183 -3.25 -9.66 2.41
N ALA A 184 -3.93 -9.89 1.29
CA ALA A 184 -5.27 -9.33 1.08
C ALA A 184 -6.17 -9.80 2.23
N ILE A 185 -6.95 -8.88 2.79
CA ILE A 185 -7.94 -9.26 3.80
C ILE A 185 -8.99 -10.10 3.08
N ARG A 186 -9.00 -11.40 3.35
CA ARG A 186 -10.15 -12.23 3.01
C ARG A 186 -11.28 -11.72 3.88
N SER A 187 -12.36 -11.23 3.28
CA SER A 187 -13.60 -10.93 3.98
C SER A 187 -14.03 -12.18 4.74
N ARG A 188 -13.67 -12.28 6.02
CA ARG A 188 -14.46 -13.08 6.94
C ARG A 188 -15.70 -12.24 7.17
N VAL A 189 -16.76 -12.59 6.45
CA VAL A 189 -18.10 -12.31 6.94
C VAL A 189 -18.18 -13.03 8.28
N LEU A 190 -17.93 -12.32 9.37
CA LEU A 190 -18.17 -12.81 10.71
C LEU A 190 -19.68 -12.71 10.91
N PHE A 191 -20.40 -13.75 10.53
CA PHE A 191 -21.66 -14.05 11.19
C PHE A 191 -21.30 -14.57 12.59
N GLN A 192 -21.58 -13.77 13.61
CA GLN A 192 -21.93 -14.24 14.93
C GLN A 192 -23.34 -13.72 15.23
#